data_AF-A0AAJ3CE76-F1
#
_entry.id   AF-A0AAJ3CE76-F1
#
_cell.length_a   1.000
_cell.length_b   1.000
_cell.length_c   1.000
_cell.angle_alpha   90.00
_cell.angle_beta   90.00
_cell.angle_gamma   90.00
#
_symmetry.space_group_name_H-M   'P 1'
#
loop_
_entity.id
_entity.type
_entity.pdbx_description
1 polymer ?
#
loop_
_entity_poly.entity_id
_entity_poly.type
_entity_poly.pdbx_seq_one_letter_code
_entity_poly.pdbx_strand_id
1 'polypeptide(L)'
;MTPRSHDTLVLSLLAVLMAATRIHHFGQVPDASWAVFFLGGFHLAARTKLAFPLLMGLAVAIDWLVITQQGMSFWAHYCVSPAYWCLIPAYFALWAGGTWLRRHYHGAQWSALAKLVPALLISVALCQLIAQGSFYWISASVAEPTLAGWFKNYTDWLWPYLRSAALYVAAAAVIQVVAERLTSPHGQAQAG
;
A
#
# COMPACT_ATOMS: atom_id res chain seq x y z
N MET A 1 -1.02 19.89 16.39
CA MET A 1 -2.00 18.79 16.54
C MET A 1 -1.48 17.82 17.59
N THR A 2 -2.33 17.27 18.47
CA THR A 2 -1.90 16.17 19.34
C THR A 2 -1.58 14.94 18.47
N PRO A 3 -0.65 14.06 18.88
CA PRO A 3 -0.27 12.88 18.10
C PRO A 3 -1.48 12.03 17.68
N ARG A 4 -2.51 11.98 18.54
CA ARG A 4 -3.73 11.23 18.29
C ARG A 4 -4.61 11.82 17.18
N SER A 5 -4.78 13.13 17.12
CA SER A 5 -5.56 13.79 16.05
C SER A 5 -4.87 13.68 14.69
N HIS A 6 -3.54 13.75 14.67
CA HIS A 6 -2.76 13.57 13.45
C HIS A 6 -2.89 12.15 12.88
N ASP A 7 -2.73 11.13 13.72
CA ASP A 7 -2.86 9.72 13.28
C ASP A 7 -4.25 9.42 12.72
N THR A 8 -5.31 9.96 13.36
CA THR A 8 -6.68 9.81 12.86
C THR A 8 -6.85 10.48 11.49
N LEU A 9 -6.31 11.69 11.31
CA LEU A 9 -6.37 12.37 10.02
C LEU A 9 -5.67 11.55 8.92
N VAL A 10 -4.46 11.06 9.18
CA VAL A 10 -3.71 10.24 8.21
C VAL A 10 -4.50 8.96 7.87
N LEU A 11 -5.03 8.26 8.87
CA LEU A 11 -5.85 7.07 8.64
C LEU A 11 -7.08 7.39 7.77
N SER A 12 -7.78 8.48 8.05
CA SER A 12 -8.93 8.92 7.25
C SER A 12 -8.55 9.25 5.81
N LEU A 13 -7.44 9.97 5.59
CA LEU A 13 -6.96 10.29 4.25
C LEU A 13 -6.58 9.03 3.46
N LEU A 14 -5.88 8.10 4.10
CA LEU A 14 -5.51 6.82 3.50
C LEU A 14 -6.74 5.96 3.16
N ALA A 15 -7.75 5.94 4.04
CA ALA A 15 -9.00 5.23 3.81
C ALA A 15 -9.79 5.81 2.63
N VAL A 16 -9.91 7.14 2.55
CA VAL A 16 -10.57 7.83 1.42
C VAL A 16 -9.82 7.58 0.11
N LEU A 17 -8.49 7.67 0.12
CA LEU A 17 -7.67 7.37 -1.05
C LEU A 17 -7.89 5.94 -1.54
N MET A 18 -7.85 4.96 -0.64
CA MET A 18 -8.11 3.56 -0.99
C MET A 18 -9.51 3.37 -1.57
N ALA A 19 -10.54 3.92 -0.94
CA ALA A 19 -11.91 3.84 -1.44
C ALA A 19 -12.05 4.46 -2.84
N ALA A 20 -11.48 5.66 -3.05
CA ALA A 20 -11.58 6.36 -4.33
C ALA A 20 -10.93 5.60 -5.49
N THR A 21 -9.83 4.90 -5.26
CA THR A 21 -9.07 4.22 -6.32
C THR A 21 -9.43 2.74 -6.49
N ARG A 22 -9.81 2.06 -5.41
CA ARG A 22 -10.07 0.60 -5.43
C ARG A 22 -11.44 0.23 -5.98
N ILE A 23 -12.41 1.15 -5.94
CA ILE A 23 -13.74 0.94 -6.53
C ILE A 23 -13.68 0.81 -8.06
N HIS A 24 -12.53 1.13 -8.71
CA HIS A 24 -12.35 1.12 -10.17
C HIS A 24 -13.38 1.98 -10.93
N HIS A 25 -14.10 2.88 -10.23
CA HIS A 25 -15.10 3.78 -10.80
C HIS A 25 -14.47 4.77 -11.79
N PHE A 26 -13.20 5.11 -11.57
CA PHE A 26 -12.40 5.95 -12.44
C PHE A 26 -11.32 5.08 -13.09
N GLY A 27 -11.64 4.36 -14.16
CA GLY A 27 -10.76 3.36 -14.79
C GLY A 27 -9.39 3.88 -15.28
N GLN A 28 -9.14 5.19 -15.21
CA GLN A 28 -7.84 5.81 -15.53
C GLN A 28 -6.94 6.00 -14.30
N VAL A 29 -7.49 5.95 -13.08
CA VAL A 29 -6.73 6.16 -11.83
C VAL A 29 -6.27 4.80 -11.31
N PRO A 30 -4.95 4.56 -11.18
CA PRO A 30 -4.46 3.28 -10.71
C PRO A 30 -4.77 3.08 -9.23
N ASP A 31 -5.01 1.84 -8.81
CA ASP A 31 -5.29 1.49 -7.41
C ASP A 31 -4.09 1.87 -6.50
N ALA A 32 -4.37 2.67 -5.47
CA ALA A 32 -3.42 3.13 -4.47
C ALA A 32 -3.22 2.15 -3.30
N SER A 33 -3.96 1.04 -3.23
CA SER A 33 -4.00 0.14 -2.07
C SER A 33 -2.62 -0.26 -1.55
N TRP A 34 -1.68 -0.60 -2.44
CA TRP A 34 -0.33 -1.02 -2.03
C TRP A 34 0.47 0.13 -1.40
N ALA A 35 0.37 1.32 -1.98
CA ALA A 35 0.94 2.52 -1.40
C ALA A 35 0.28 2.86 -0.06
N VAL A 36 -1.04 2.70 0.07
CA VAL A 36 -1.76 2.93 1.32
C VAL A 36 -1.25 2.05 2.45
N PHE A 37 -1.01 0.75 2.21
CA PHE A 37 -0.45 -0.12 3.25
C PHE A 37 1.01 0.24 3.60
N PHE A 38 1.83 0.60 2.62
CA PHE A 38 3.21 1.05 2.87
C PHE A 38 3.24 2.36 3.68
N LEU A 39 2.47 3.37 3.25
CA LEU A 39 2.36 4.67 3.91
C LEU A 39 1.70 4.55 5.29
N GLY A 40 0.71 3.65 5.44
CA GLY A 40 0.12 3.30 6.72
C GLY A 40 1.16 2.74 7.68
N GLY A 41 2.01 1.82 7.20
CA GLY A 41 3.16 1.32 7.96
C GLY A 41 4.11 2.43 8.39
N PHE A 42 4.37 3.41 7.51
CA PHE A 42 5.26 4.53 7.81
C PHE A 42 4.67 5.51 8.83
N HIS A 43 3.45 6.02 8.59
CA HIS A 43 2.85 7.07 9.43
C HIS A 43 2.16 6.53 10.68
N LEU A 44 1.61 5.32 10.63
CA LEU A 44 0.77 4.74 11.69
C LEU A 44 1.44 3.55 12.39
N ALA A 45 2.79 3.44 12.31
CA ALA A 45 3.58 2.37 12.92
C ALA A 45 3.18 2.08 14.39
N ALA A 46 3.00 3.13 15.20
CA ALA A 46 2.62 3.02 16.61
C ALA A 46 1.20 2.44 16.82
N ARG A 47 0.34 2.50 15.81
CA ARG A 47 -1.05 2.03 15.83
C ARG A 47 -1.28 0.84 14.91
N THR A 48 -0.24 0.10 14.55
CA THR A 48 -0.33 -1.08 13.66
C THR A 48 -1.49 -2.01 14.03
N LYS A 49 -1.66 -2.34 15.32
CA LYS A 49 -2.71 -3.24 15.82
C LYS A 49 -4.15 -2.76 15.54
N LEU A 50 -4.34 -1.47 15.26
CA LEU A 50 -5.64 -0.88 14.96
C LEU A 50 -5.75 -0.50 13.48
N ALA A 51 -4.77 0.26 12.97
CA ALA A 51 -4.84 0.85 11.64
C ALA A 51 -4.72 -0.19 10.52
N PHE A 52 -3.89 -1.22 10.68
CA PHE A 52 -3.75 -2.27 9.66
C PHE A 52 -5.05 -3.09 9.50
N PRO A 53 -5.66 -3.64 10.58
CA PRO A 53 -6.94 -4.34 10.45
C PRO A 53 -8.08 -3.47 9.89
N LEU A 54 -8.13 -2.17 10.22
CA LEU A 54 -9.14 -1.27 9.69
C LEU A 54 -9.00 -1.07 8.18
N LEU A 55 -7.78 -0.82 7.69
CA LEU A 55 -7.53 -0.68 6.24
C LEU A 55 -7.72 -2.01 5.50
N MET A 56 -7.36 -3.14 6.12
CA MET A 56 -7.63 -4.46 5.56
C MET A 56 -9.15 -4.72 5.47
N GLY A 57 -9.90 -4.45 6.53
CA GLY A 57 -11.35 -4.57 6.53
C GLY A 57 -12.02 -3.67 5.50
N LEU A 58 -11.51 -2.45 5.33
CA LEU A 58 -11.96 -1.54 4.28
C LEU A 58 -11.69 -2.11 2.87
N ALA A 59 -10.49 -2.65 2.61
CA ALA A 59 -10.18 -3.27 1.32
C ALA A 59 -11.14 -4.42 0.99
N VAL A 60 -11.43 -5.29 1.96
CA VAL A 60 -12.40 -6.39 1.80
C VAL A 60 -13.82 -5.85 1.57
N ALA A 61 -14.23 -4.82 2.33
CA ALA A 61 -15.56 -4.22 2.18
C ALA A 61 -15.75 -3.58 0.80
N ILE A 62 -14.71 -2.91 0.27
CA ILE A 62 -14.74 -2.35 -1.08
C ILE A 62 -14.84 -3.46 -2.12
N ASP A 63 -14.02 -4.52 -2.02
CA ASP A 63 -14.07 -5.63 -2.97
C ASP A 63 -15.45 -6.31 -2.96
N TRP A 64 -16.02 -6.51 -1.78
CA TRP A 64 -17.38 -7.04 -1.63
C TRP A 64 -18.43 -6.15 -2.27
N LEU A 65 -18.37 -4.84 -2.05
CA LEU A 65 -19.30 -3.89 -2.64
C LEU A 65 -19.21 -3.87 -4.18
N VAL A 66 -17.99 -3.80 -4.73
CA VAL A 66 -17.78 -3.77 -6.19
C VAL A 66 -18.29 -5.05 -6.84
N ILE A 67 -17.99 -6.21 -6.26
CA ILE A 67 -18.43 -7.51 -6.81
C ILE A 67 -19.95 -7.66 -6.73
N THR A 68 -20.56 -7.28 -5.60
CA THR A 68 -22.02 -7.38 -5.43
C THR A 68 -22.78 -6.43 -6.35
N GLN A 69 -22.23 -5.25 -6.65
CA GLN A 69 -22.80 -4.33 -7.64
C GLN A 69 -22.77 -4.88 -9.08
N GLN A 70 -21.90 -5.85 -9.37
CA GLN A 70 -21.88 -6.57 -10.65
C GLN A 70 -22.92 -7.72 -10.72
N GLY A 71 -23.73 -7.90 -9.68
CA GLY A 71 -24.75 -8.96 -9.61
C GLY A 71 -24.18 -10.36 -9.28
N MET A 72 -22.91 -10.45 -8.88
CA MET A 72 -22.25 -11.70 -8.51
C MET A 72 -22.13 -11.82 -6.99
N SER A 73 -22.10 -13.05 -6.47
CA SER A 73 -21.69 -13.30 -5.08
C SER A 73 -20.17 -13.18 -4.96
N PHE A 74 -19.69 -12.73 -3.79
CA PHE A 74 -18.26 -12.48 -3.56
C PHE A 74 -17.35 -13.65 -3.96
N TRP A 75 -17.72 -14.86 -3.52
CA TRP A 75 -16.96 -16.09 -3.79
C TRP A 75 -17.15 -16.67 -5.19
N ALA A 76 -18.05 -16.10 -6.02
CA ALA A 76 -18.23 -16.50 -7.41
C ALA A 76 -17.38 -15.66 -8.39
N HIS A 77 -16.81 -14.54 -7.93
CA HIS A 77 -15.97 -13.71 -8.78
C HIS A 77 -14.60 -14.36 -9.01
N TYR A 78 -14.08 -14.31 -10.24
CA TYR A 78 -12.83 -14.98 -10.61
C TYR A 78 -11.60 -14.51 -9.81
N CYS A 79 -11.59 -13.25 -9.35
CA CYS A 79 -10.53 -12.73 -8.47
C CYS A 79 -10.57 -13.27 -7.03
N VAL A 80 -11.65 -13.94 -6.63
CA VAL A 80 -11.85 -14.43 -5.26
C VAL A 80 -11.72 -15.94 -5.26
N SER A 81 -10.72 -16.42 -4.53
CA SER A 81 -10.45 -17.84 -4.32
C SER A 81 -9.98 -18.05 -2.87
N PRO A 82 -9.71 -19.28 -2.41
CA PRO A 82 -9.11 -19.49 -1.10
C PRO A 82 -7.80 -18.71 -0.89
N ALA A 83 -7.08 -18.37 -1.98
CA ALA A 83 -5.90 -17.51 -1.95
C ALA A 83 -6.16 -16.08 -1.45
N TYR A 84 -7.42 -15.62 -1.45
CA TYR A 84 -7.76 -14.26 -1.03
C TYR A 84 -7.33 -13.98 0.42
N TRP A 85 -7.29 -15.00 1.28
CA TRP A 85 -6.74 -14.89 2.64
C TRP A 85 -5.25 -14.52 2.68
N CYS A 86 -4.48 -14.88 1.65
CA CYS A 86 -3.07 -14.53 1.53
C CYS A 86 -2.83 -13.04 1.25
N LEU A 87 -3.87 -12.25 0.98
CA LEU A 87 -3.76 -10.79 0.90
C LEU A 87 -3.34 -10.18 2.24
N ILE A 88 -3.73 -10.78 3.37
CA ILE A 88 -3.36 -10.30 4.70
C ILE A 88 -1.82 -10.27 4.86
N PRO A 89 -1.09 -11.40 4.71
CA PRO A 89 0.37 -11.37 4.79
C PRO A 89 1.03 -10.57 3.66
N ALA A 90 0.44 -10.53 2.46
CA ALA A 90 0.97 -9.72 1.35
C ALA A 90 0.95 -8.22 1.68
N TYR A 91 -0.19 -7.70 2.14
CA TYR A 91 -0.34 -6.30 2.53
C TYR A 91 0.44 -5.98 3.81
N PHE A 92 0.59 -6.95 4.71
CA PHE A 92 1.44 -6.79 5.87
C PHE A 92 2.93 -6.65 5.49
N ALA A 93 3.40 -7.27 4.39
CA ALA A 93 4.77 -7.06 3.90
C ALA A 93 5.04 -5.60 3.48
N LEU A 94 4.04 -4.93 2.90
CA LEU A 94 4.07 -3.49 2.61
C LEU A 94 4.09 -2.67 3.90
N TRP A 95 3.20 -3.00 4.83
CA TRP A 95 3.13 -2.34 6.13
C TRP A 95 4.44 -2.46 6.92
N ALA A 96 5.06 -3.64 6.91
CA ALA A 96 6.32 -3.91 7.58
C ALA A 96 7.46 -3.08 6.98
N GLY A 97 7.52 -2.94 5.65
CA GLY A 97 8.50 -2.08 4.98
C GLY A 97 8.35 -0.60 5.35
N GLY A 98 7.11 -0.09 5.36
CA GLY A 98 6.83 1.26 5.83
C GLY A 98 7.21 1.47 7.30
N THR A 99 6.89 0.50 8.15
CA THR A 99 7.25 0.52 9.59
C THR A 99 8.77 0.51 9.77
N TRP A 100 9.49 -0.30 9.00
CA TRP A 100 10.94 -0.34 9.01
C TRP A 100 11.53 1.00 8.57
N LEU A 101 11.01 1.60 7.50
CA LEU A 101 11.44 2.91 7.04
C LEU A 101 11.24 3.98 8.12
N ARG A 102 10.08 3.97 8.80
CA ARG A 102 9.77 4.91 9.89
C ARG A 102 10.77 4.85 11.03
N ARG A 103 11.21 3.64 11.43
CA ARG A 103 12.19 3.44 12.51
C ARG A 103 13.56 4.04 12.18
N HIS A 104 13.90 4.14 10.90
CA HIS A 104 15.19 4.65 10.43
C HIS A 104 15.09 6.05 9.80
N TYR A 105 13.95 6.72 9.97
CA TYR A 105 13.67 8.04 9.42
C TYR A 105 14.02 9.13 10.43
N HIS A 106 14.96 10.00 10.05
CA HIS A 106 15.44 11.13 10.85
C HIS A 106 15.28 12.46 10.09
N GLY A 107 14.19 12.59 9.32
CA GLY A 107 13.86 13.78 8.53
C GLY A 107 14.10 13.60 7.02
N ALA A 108 13.63 14.59 6.26
CA ALA A 108 13.64 14.63 4.80
C ALA A 108 15.03 14.97 4.23
N GLN A 109 15.92 13.98 4.27
CA GLN A 109 17.29 14.02 3.77
C GLN A 109 17.54 12.91 2.74
N TRP A 110 18.63 13.02 1.97
CA TRP A 110 19.01 12.02 0.96
C TRP A 110 19.14 10.60 1.51
N SER A 111 19.57 10.45 2.76
CA SER A 111 19.65 9.14 3.42
C SER A 111 18.28 8.49 3.65
N ALA A 112 17.19 9.27 3.75
CA ALA A 112 15.83 8.75 3.81
C ALA A 112 15.39 8.21 2.45
N LEU A 113 15.74 8.90 1.36
CA LEU A 113 15.46 8.41 -0.01
C LEU A 113 16.21 7.10 -0.29
N ALA A 114 17.49 7.02 0.10
CA ALA A 114 18.31 5.82 -0.05
C ALA A 114 17.75 4.59 0.71
N LYS A 115 16.97 4.81 1.77
CA LYS A 115 16.25 3.75 2.50
C LYS A 115 14.86 3.48 1.94
N LEU A 116 14.16 4.52 1.48
CA LEU A 116 12.82 4.43 0.92
C LEU A 116 12.78 3.52 -0.32
N VAL A 117 13.71 3.75 -1.26
CA VAL A 117 13.74 3.00 -2.53
C VAL A 117 13.84 1.49 -2.30
N PRO A 118 14.86 0.95 -1.60
CA PRO A 118 14.95 -0.50 -1.38
C PRO A 118 13.82 -1.03 -0.51
N ALA A 119 13.34 -0.27 0.51
CA ALA A 119 12.21 -0.70 1.33
C ALA A 119 10.95 -0.91 0.49
N LEU A 120 10.64 0.04 -0.40
CA LEU A 120 9.48 -0.07 -1.28
C LEU A 120 9.64 -1.21 -2.29
N LEU A 121 10.80 -1.33 -2.94
CA LEU A 121 11.08 -2.40 -3.90
C LEU A 121 10.91 -3.80 -3.29
N ILE A 122 11.51 -4.03 -2.12
CA ILE A 122 11.44 -5.32 -1.43
C ILE A 122 10.00 -5.61 -0.99
N SER A 123 9.32 -4.63 -0.40
CA SER A 123 7.94 -4.81 0.05
C SER A 123 6.97 -5.11 -1.09
N VAL A 124 7.11 -4.41 -2.23
CA VAL A 124 6.29 -4.65 -3.43
C VAL A 124 6.58 -6.04 -4.00
N ALA A 125 7.85 -6.43 -4.10
CA ALA A 125 8.23 -7.76 -4.57
C ALA A 125 7.65 -8.87 -3.67
N LEU A 126 7.77 -8.74 -2.35
CA LEU A 126 7.20 -9.70 -1.39
C LEU A 126 5.66 -9.73 -1.46
N CYS A 127 5.01 -8.56 -1.56
CA CYS A 127 3.57 -8.48 -1.71
C CYS A 127 3.10 -9.19 -2.98
N GLN A 128 3.74 -8.91 -4.13
CA GLN A 128 3.46 -9.57 -5.39
C GLN A 128 3.68 -11.08 -5.29
N LEU A 129 4.77 -11.50 -4.64
CA LEU A 129 5.14 -12.91 -4.52
C LEU A 129 4.06 -13.68 -3.75
N ILE A 130 3.58 -13.11 -2.64
CA ILE A 130 2.57 -13.74 -1.80
C ILE A 130 1.20 -13.68 -2.49
N ALA A 131 0.76 -12.50 -2.93
CA ALA A 131 -0.58 -12.30 -3.49
C ALA A 131 -0.75 -13.03 -4.83
N GLN A 132 0.15 -12.78 -5.79
CA GLN A 132 0.07 -13.44 -7.09
C GLN A 132 0.40 -14.92 -6.94
N GLY A 133 1.45 -15.27 -6.18
CA GLY A 133 1.85 -16.68 -6.05
C GLY A 133 0.74 -17.52 -5.46
N SER A 134 0.15 -17.10 -4.35
CA SER A 134 -1.00 -17.81 -3.78
C SER A 134 -2.16 -17.90 -4.76
N PHE A 135 -2.50 -16.83 -5.48
CA PHE A 135 -3.56 -16.87 -6.48
C PHE A 135 -3.24 -17.86 -7.62
N TYR A 136 -2.04 -17.81 -8.18
CA TYR A 136 -1.64 -18.64 -9.31
C TYR A 136 -1.65 -20.13 -8.98
N TRP A 137 -1.25 -20.52 -7.77
CA TRP A 137 -1.14 -21.92 -7.37
C TRP A 137 -2.42 -22.49 -6.72
N ILE A 138 -3.27 -21.66 -6.11
CA ILE A 138 -4.45 -22.12 -5.34
C ILE A 138 -5.76 -21.83 -6.08
N SER A 139 -5.82 -20.78 -6.91
CA SER A 139 -7.04 -20.42 -7.62
C SER A 139 -7.37 -21.41 -8.73
N ALA A 140 -8.66 -21.73 -8.90
CA ALA A 140 -9.15 -22.46 -10.06
C ALA A 140 -9.07 -21.66 -11.38
N SER A 141 -8.66 -20.39 -11.32
CA SER A 141 -8.49 -19.54 -12.51
C SER A 141 -7.29 -19.94 -13.38
N VAL A 142 -6.35 -20.72 -12.85
CA VAL A 142 -5.19 -21.23 -13.58
C VAL A 142 -5.31 -22.75 -13.68
N ALA A 143 -5.74 -23.25 -14.84
CA ALA A 143 -6.02 -24.67 -15.04
C ALA A 143 -4.77 -25.57 -14.91
N GLU A 144 -3.64 -25.11 -15.44
CA GLU A 144 -2.38 -25.88 -15.46
C GLU A 144 -1.20 -25.01 -14.99
N PRO A 145 -1.03 -24.84 -13.67
CA PRO A 145 0.01 -23.97 -13.14
C PRO A 145 1.40 -24.58 -13.33
N THR A 146 2.25 -23.87 -14.06
CA THR A 146 3.68 -24.19 -14.21
C THR A 146 4.57 -23.12 -13.57
N LEU A 147 5.80 -23.50 -13.18
CA LEU A 147 6.78 -22.54 -12.64
C LEU A 147 7.16 -21.45 -13.65
N ALA A 148 7.30 -21.81 -14.93
CA ALA A 148 7.62 -20.85 -15.98
C ALA A 148 6.48 -19.85 -16.22
N GLY A 149 5.23 -20.32 -16.25
CA GLY A 149 4.05 -19.45 -16.37
C GLY A 149 3.88 -18.53 -15.16
N TRP A 150 4.14 -19.06 -13.95
CA TRP A 150 4.10 -18.28 -12.72
C TRP A 150 5.13 -17.15 -12.75
N PHE A 151 6.37 -17.47 -13.10
CA PHE A 151 7.47 -16.50 -13.17
C PHE A 151 7.20 -15.42 -14.21
N LYS A 152 6.69 -15.80 -15.39
CA LYS A 152 6.27 -14.84 -16.42
C LYS A 152 5.16 -13.93 -15.91
N ASN A 153 4.10 -14.49 -15.32
CA ASN A 153 3.02 -13.70 -14.77
C ASN A 153 3.51 -12.76 -13.66
N TYR A 154 4.46 -13.21 -12.84
CA TYR A 154 5.02 -12.42 -11.75
C TYR A 154 5.73 -11.19 -12.30
N THR A 155 6.59 -11.36 -13.30
CA THR A 155 7.38 -10.27 -13.89
C THR A 155 6.54 -9.34 -14.76
N ASP A 156 5.54 -9.85 -15.48
CA ASP A 156 4.60 -9.04 -16.28
C ASP A 156 3.84 -8.02 -15.40
N TRP A 157 3.45 -8.44 -14.18
CA TRP A 157 2.63 -7.62 -13.28
C TRP A 157 3.43 -6.84 -12.23
N LEU A 158 4.64 -7.28 -11.88
CA LEU A 158 5.47 -6.61 -10.86
C LEU A 158 5.71 -5.13 -11.20
N TRP A 159 6.07 -4.83 -12.45
CA TRP A 159 6.40 -3.47 -12.88
C TRP A 159 5.21 -2.51 -12.84
N PRO A 160 4.03 -2.84 -13.39
CA PRO A 160 2.83 -2.04 -13.22
C PRO A 160 2.47 -1.75 -11.76
N TYR A 161 2.47 -2.76 -10.89
CA TYR A 161 2.15 -2.58 -9.47
C TYR A 161 3.19 -1.72 -8.75
N LEU A 162 4.48 -1.95 -9.03
CA LEU A 162 5.56 -1.11 -8.50
C LEU A 162 5.40 0.34 -8.93
N ARG A 163 5.10 0.59 -10.21
CA ARG A 163 4.91 1.94 -10.74
C ARG A 163 3.76 2.66 -10.05
N SER A 164 2.61 2.00 -9.88
CA SER A 164 1.47 2.58 -9.15
C SER A 164 1.86 2.93 -7.72
N ALA A 165 2.44 1.96 -6.98
CA ALA A 165 2.85 2.16 -5.60
C ALA A 165 3.87 3.30 -5.47
N ALA A 166 4.88 3.33 -6.35
CA ALA A 166 5.91 4.36 -6.36
C ALA A 166 5.35 5.75 -6.64
N LEU A 167 4.36 5.90 -7.54
CA LEU A 167 3.73 7.18 -7.83
C LEU A 167 3.10 7.81 -6.59
N TYR A 168 2.25 7.04 -5.89
CA TYR A 168 1.57 7.53 -4.68
C TYR A 168 2.54 7.74 -3.52
N VAL A 169 3.53 6.86 -3.34
CA VAL A 169 4.55 7.00 -2.29
C VAL A 169 5.45 8.21 -2.56
N ALA A 170 5.82 8.46 -3.81
CA ALA A 170 6.60 9.64 -4.18
C ALA A 170 5.82 10.93 -3.93
N ALA A 171 4.53 10.97 -4.29
CA ALA A 171 3.66 12.11 -3.99
C ALA A 171 3.57 12.38 -2.48
N ALA A 172 3.37 11.34 -1.67
CA ALA A 172 3.36 11.45 -0.21
C ALA A 172 4.72 11.90 0.35
N ALA A 173 5.83 11.42 -0.21
CA ALA A 173 7.18 11.84 0.18
C ALA A 173 7.44 13.33 -0.11
N VAL A 174 6.99 13.83 -1.27
CA VAL A 174 7.07 15.27 -1.60
C VAL A 174 6.27 16.10 -0.59
N ILE A 175 5.04 15.69 -0.27
CA ILE A 175 4.21 16.35 0.74
C ILE A 175 4.93 16.36 2.10
N GLN A 176 5.53 15.23 2.51
CA GLN A 176 6.29 15.12 3.75
C GLN A 176 7.48 16.10 3.77
N VAL A 177 8.24 16.18 2.67
CA VAL A 177 9.37 17.11 2.56
C VAL A 177 8.88 18.54 2.69
N VAL A 178 7.84 18.93 1.95
CA VAL A 178 7.27 20.28 2.00
C VAL A 178 6.80 20.62 3.41
N ALA A 179 6.06 19.71 4.06
CA ALA A 179 5.58 19.91 5.42
C ALA A 179 6.74 20.12 6.41
N GLU A 180 7.79 19.30 6.34
CA GLU A 180 8.95 19.44 7.22
C GLU A 180 9.70 20.76 6.99
N ARG A 181 9.83 21.20 5.74
CA ARG A 181 10.49 22.48 5.38
C ARG A 181 9.71 23.69 5.90
N LEU A 182 8.37 23.65 5.83
CA LEU A 182 7.51 24.72 6.33
C LEU A 182 7.53 24.81 7.87
N THR A 183 7.73 23.67 8.56
CA THR A 183 7.82 23.64 10.02
C THR A 183 9.22 23.87 10.58
N SER A 184 10.26 23.80 9.74
CA SER A 184 11.65 24.05 10.14
C SER A 184 11.89 25.55 10.29
N PRO A 185 12.21 26.09 11.48
CA PRO A 185 12.32 27.53 11.70
C PRO A 185 13.54 28.12 10.98
N HIS A 186 13.36 28.63 9.77
CA HIS A 186 14.38 29.38 9.02
C HIS A 186 14.31 30.92 9.28
N GLY A 187 14.09 31.37 10.51
CA GLY A 187 13.74 32.79 10.75
C GLY A 187 14.32 33.53 11.98
N GLN A 188 15.22 32.97 12.77
CA GLN A 188 15.72 33.66 13.99
C GLN A 188 17.25 33.72 14.16
N ALA A 189 18.05 33.62 13.10
CA ALA A 189 19.51 33.71 13.21
C ALA A 189 20.19 34.62 12.16
N GLN A 190 19.55 35.74 11.81
CA GLN A 190 20.20 36.84 11.09
C GLN A 190 20.00 38.23 11.73
N ALA A 191 19.63 38.28 13.01
CA ALA A 191 19.68 39.51 13.80
C ALA A 191 20.33 39.20 15.15
N GLY A 192 21.62 39.51 15.26
CA GLY A 192 22.45 39.33 16.44
C GLY A 192 23.88 39.71 16.13
#